data_AF-K2D1N8-F1
#
_entry.id   AF-K2D1N8-F1
#
_cell.length_a   1.000
_cell.length_b   1.000
_cell.length_c   1.000
_cell.angle_alpha   90.00
_cell.angle_beta   90.00
_cell.angle_gamma   90.00
#
_symmetry.space_group_name_H-M   'P 1'
#
loop_
_entity.id
_entity.type
_entity.pdbx_description
1 polymer ?
#
loop_
_entity_poly.entity_id
_entity_poly.type
_entity_poly.pdbx_seq_one_letter_code
_entity_poly.pdbx_strand_id
1 'polypeptide(L)'
;MRGNHNNVAVRITAHPIAKILCEKFGRPIISTSCNKSGDPAARDIRTIELTLGNTVDFVIDEPLGGRLRPTEIRDALTGEVIRE
;
A
#
# COMPACT_ATOMS: atom_id res chain seq x y z
N MET A 1 -15.94 0.40 0.36
CA MET A 1 -14.72 0.79 -0.37
C MET A 1 -14.90 2.13 -1.09
N ARG A 2 -15.25 3.17 -0.34
CA ARG A 2 -15.11 4.58 -0.73
C ARG A 2 -14.93 5.35 0.59
N GLY A 3 -14.03 6.31 0.61
CA GLY A 3 -14.13 7.39 1.59
C GLY A 3 -15.29 8.31 1.20
N ASN A 4 -15.34 9.51 1.74
CA ASN A 4 -16.37 10.51 1.40
C ASN A 4 -16.18 11.13 -0.01
N HIS A 5 -15.58 10.39 -0.94
CA HIS A 5 -15.17 10.85 -2.27
C HIS A 5 -15.87 10.04 -3.37
N ASN A 6 -16.24 10.74 -4.44
CA ASN A 6 -16.85 10.12 -5.64
C ASN A 6 -15.81 9.39 -6.52
N ASN A 7 -14.53 9.68 -6.31
CA ASN A 7 -13.41 9.17 -7.10
C ASN A 7 -12.72 8.00 -6.38
N VAL A 8 -11.95 7.21 -7.15
CA VAL A 8 -11.13 6.11 -6.64
C VAL A 8 -9.66 6.40 -6.93
N ALA A 9 -8.80 6.26 -5.92
CA ALA A 9 -7.36 6.34 -6.11
C ALA A 9 -6.83 5.00 -6.65
N VAL A 10 -6.06 5.05 -7.72
CA VAL A 10 -5.43 3.88 -8.34
C VAL A 10 -3.92 4.10 -8.38
N ARG A 11 -3.15 3.04 -8.14
CA ARG A 11 -1.69 3.06 -8.21
C ARG A 11 -1.18 1.93 -9.08
N ILE A 12 -0.37 2.26 -10.07
CA ILE A 12 0.47 1.29 -10.79
C ILE A 12 1.76 1.14 -9.98
N THR A 13 1.97 -0.04 -9.40
CA THR A 13 3.13 -0.28 -8.54
C THR A 13 4.40 -0.53 -9.38
N ALA A 14 5.50 0.12 -9.00
CA ALA A 14 6.83 -0.19 -9.50
C ALA A 14 7.53 -1.31 -8.69
N HIS A 15 6.91 -1.78 -7.60
CA HIS A 15 7.49 -2.81 -6.74
C HIS A 15 7.38 -4.19 -7.40
N PRO A 16 8.49 -4.90 -7.64
CA PRO A 16 8.48 -6.16 -8.39
C PRO A 16 7.53 -7.21 -7.81
N ILE A 17 7.61 -7.45 -6.49
CA ILE A 17 6.75 -8.42 -5.81
C ILE A 17 5.27 -8.06 -5.88
N ALA A 18 4.90 -6.79 -5.62
CA ALA A 18 3.50 -6.36 -5.71
C ALA A 18 2.96 -6.45 -7.15
N LYS A 19 3.81 -6.21 -8.16
CA LYS A 19 3.45 -6.42 -9.57
C LYS A 19 3.15 -7.89 -9.85
N ILE A 20 4.05 -8.79 -9.46
CA ILE A 20 3.86 -10.24 -9.61
C ILE A 20 2.60 -10.70 -8.91
N LEU A 21 2.32 -10.19 -7.70
CA LEU A 21 1.12 -10.55 -6.95
C LEU A 21 -0.15 -10.13 -7.69
N CYS A 22 -0.22 -8.90 -8.21
CA CYS A 22 -1.34 -8.44 -9.03
C CYS A 22 -1.51 -9.28 -10.31
N GLU A 23 -0.41 -9.60 -11.01
CA GLU A 23 -0.43 -10.40 -12.24
C GLU A 23 -0.91 -11.84 -11.97
N LYS A 24 -0.41 -12.49 -10.91
CA LYS A 24 -0.81 -13.84 -10.52
C LYS A 24 -2.23 -13.90 -10.00
N PHE A 25 -2.68 -12.87 -9.30
CA PHE A 25 -4.06 -12.76 -8.81
C PHE A 25 -5.06 -12.46 -9.94
N GLY A 26 -4.60 -11.88 -11.05
CA GLY A 26 -5.41 -11.58 -12.23
C GLY A 26 -6.42 -10.44 -12.04
N ARG A 27 -6.35 -9.72 -10.91
CA ARG A 27 -7.28 -8.64 -10.54
C ARG A 27 -6.55 -7.55 -9.73
N PRO A 28 -7.09 -6.32 -9.65
CA PRO A 28 -6.55 -5.29 -8.77
C PRO A 28 -6.59 -5.72 -7.30
N ILE A 29 -5.56 -5.32 -6.56
CA ILE A 29 -5.46 -5.54 -5.12
C ILE A 29 -5.70 -4.22 -4.40
N ILE A 30 -6.58 -4.24 -3.41
CA ILE A 30 -6.80 -3.11 -2.52
C ILE A 30 -5.82 -3.23 -1.37
N SER A 31 -4.97 -2.22 -1.22
CA SER A 31 -3.93 -2.19 -0.20
C SER A 31 -4.01 -0.90 0.61
N THR A 32 -3.78 -1.01 1.92
CA THR A 32 -3.50 0.12 2.82
C THR A 32 -2.04 0.09 3.28
N SER A 33 -1.59 1.09 4.02
CA SER A 33 -0.31 1.02 4.72
C SER A 33 -0.33 -0.11 5.76
N CYS A 34 0.79 -0.82 5.90
CA CYS A 34 0.92 -1.99 6.76
C CYS A 34 1.02 -1.57 8.25
N ASN A 35 -0.11 -1.20 8.85
CA ASN A 35 -0.19 -0.75 10.25
C ASN A 35 -1.60 -0.91 10.82
N LYS A 36 -1.69 -0.89 12.15
CA LYS A 36 -2.92 -0.58 12.86
C LYS A 36 -3.22 0.92 12.75
N SER A 37 -4.50 1.28 12.75
CA SER A 37 -4.92 2.68 12.59
C SER A 37 -4.30 3.56 13.68
N GLY A 38 -3.61 4.62 13.27
CA GLY A 38 -2.88 5.54 14.16
C GLY A 38 -1.38 5.24 14.30
N ASP A 39 -0.94 4.02 13.98
CA ASP A 39 0.47 3.64 14.10
C ASP A 39 1.27 3.92 12.81
N PRO A 40 2.60 4.09 12.91
CA PRO A 40 3.48 4.14 11.74
C PRO A 40 3.40 2.84 10.92
N ALA A 41 3.55 2.97 9.59
CA ALA A 41 3.65 1.82 8.70
C ALA A 41 4.88 0.96 9.04
N ALA A 42 4.68 -0.34 9.24
CA ALA A 42 5.76 -1.29 9.46
C ALA A 42 6.67 -1.37 8.22
N ARG A 43 7.99 -1.52 8.47
CA ARG A 43 9.02 -1.53 7.41
C ARG A 43 9.96 -2.74 7.48
N ASP A 44 9.74 -3.62 8.46
CA ASP A 44 10.51 -4.84 8.69
C ASP A 44 9.61 -5.87 9.35
N ILE A 45 10.01 -7.15 9.24
CA ILE A 45 9.26 -8.28 9.76
C ILE A 45 9.04 -8.18 11.28
N ARG A 46 10.06 -7.73 12.03
CA ARG A 46 10.00 -7.60 13.48
C ARG A 46 8.89 -6.62 13.91
N THR A 47 8.76 -5.51 13.20
CA THR A 47 7.71 -4.52 13.45
C THR A 47 6.34 -5.10 13.12
N ILE A 48 6.22 -5.89 12.04
CA ILE A 48 4.97 -6.59 11.70
C ILE A 48 4.58 -7.58 12.82
N GLU A 49 5.51 -8.40 13.30
CA GLU A 49 5.25 -9.36 14.38
C GLU A 49 4.80 -8.67 15.68
N LEU A 50 5.43 -7.54 16.03
CA LEU A 50 5.08 -6.79 17.23
C LEU A 50 3.73 -6.06 17.12
N THR A 51 3.43 -5.51 15.94
CA THR A 51 2.26 -4.62 15.76
C THR A 51 1.03 -5.36 15.25
N LEU A 52 1.20 -6.27 14.28
CA LEU A 52 0.13 -7.02 13.62
C LEU A 52 0.09 -8.47 14.13
N GLY A 53 1.21 -9.05 14.58
CA GLY A 53 1.25 -10.39 15.16
C GLY A 53 0.49 -11.41 14.31
N ASN A 54 -0.42 -12.16 14.94
CA ASN A 54 -1.23 -13.19 14.28
C ASN A 54 -2.52 -12.66 13.62
N THR A 55 -2.66 -11.35 13.39
CA THR A 55 -3.86 -10.79 12.74
C THR A 55 -3.82 -10.88 11.21
N VAL A 56 -2.73 -11.38 10.64
CA VAL A 56 -2.53 -11.53 9.20
C VAL A 56 -2.23 -12.99 8.87
N ASP A 57 -2.81 -13.50 7.79
CA ASP A 57 -2.63 -14.90 7.37
C ASP A 57 -1.22 -15.18 6.82
N PHE A 58 -0.58 -14.16 6.24
CA PHE A 58 0.71 -14.31 5.57
C PHE A 58 1.50 -13.01 5.52
N VAL A 59 2.83 -13.13 5.56
CA VAL A 59 3.78 -12.02 5.39
C VAL A 59 4.82 -12.40 4.34
N ILE A 60 5.08 -11.49 3.39
CA ILE A 60 6.17 -11.62 2.42
C ILE A 60 7.33 -10.75 2.93
N ASP A 61 8.40 -11.39 3.41
CA ASP A 61 9.62 -10.71 3.86
C ASP A 61 10.60 -10.53 2.70
N GLU A 62 10.38 -9.48 1.92
CA GLU A 62 11.20 -9.11 0.76
C GLU A 62 11.58 -7.63 0.84
N PRO A 63 12.68 -7.20 0.17
CA PRO A 63 13.12 -5.82 0.21
C PRO A 63 12.02 -4.83 -0.21
N LEU A 64 11.87 -3.77 0.58
CA LEU A 64 10.96 -2.67 0.25
C LEU A 64 11.46 -1.87 -0.97
N GLY A 65 10.54 -1.20 -1.66
CA GLY A 65 10.83 -0.32 -2.80
C GLY A 65 11.54 1.00 -2.47
N GLY A 66 12.22 1.12 -1.33
CA GLY A 66 13.11 2.25 -0.99
C GLY A 66 12.47 3.61 -0.72
N ARG A 67 11.15 3.78 -0.94
CA ARG A 67 10.47 5.06 -0.70
C ARG A 67 10.35 5.35 0.80
N LEU A 68 10.92 6.47 1.24
CA LEU A 68 10.81 6.95 2.62
C LEU A 68 9.47 7.63 2.91
N ARG A 69 8.83 8.19 1.88
CA ARG A 69 7.54 8.88 1.97
C ARG A 69 6.46 8.14 1.16
N PRO A 70 5.17 8.33 1.49
CA PRO A 70 4.07 7.87 0.66
C PRO A 70 4.20 8.31 -0.81
N THR A 71 3.41 7.70 -1.69
CA THR A 71 3.34 8.11 -3.09
C THR A 71 2.49 9.36 -3.24
N GLU A 72 2.87 10.22 -4.17
CA GLU A 72 2.06 11.34 -4.63
C GLU A 72 0.65 10.84 -5.00
N ILE A 73 -0.36 11.63 -4.66
CA ILE A 73 -1.74 11.44 -5.12
C ILE A 73 -2.09 12.65 -5.97
N ARG A 74 -2.47 12.38 -7.22
CA ARG A 74 -2.87 13.39 -8.20
C ARG A 74 -4.24 13.06 -8.75
N ASP A 75 -5.09 14.07 -8.91
CA ASP A 75 -6.33 13.92 -9.66
C ASP A 75 -5.99 13.75 -11.15
N ALA A 76 -6.46 12.65 -11.75
CA ALA A 76 -6.11 12.31 -13.13
C ALA A 76 -6.83 13.18 -14.18
N LEU A 77 -7.94 13.83 -13.82
CA LEU A 77 -8.71 14.69 -14.72
C LEU A 77 -8.18 16.12 -14.72
N THR A 78 -7.83 16.64 -13.54
CA THR A 78 -7.41 18.05 -13.39
C THR A 78 -5.89 18.22 -13.31
N GLY A 79 -5.16 17.16 -12.94
CA GLY A 79 -3.73 17.22 -12.67
C GLY A 79 -3.37 17.79 -11.29
N GLU A 80 -4.37 18.13 -10.46
CA GLU A 80 -4.17 18.67 -9.11
C GLU A 80 -3.45 17.67 -8.20
N VAL A 81 -2.42 18.12 -7.48
CA VAL A 81 -1.72 17.30 -6.48
C VAL A 81 -2.48 17.39 -5.15
N ILE A 82 -3.07 16.28 -4.74
CA ILE A 82 -3.82 16.14 -3.48
C ILE A 82 -2.87 15.87 -2.32
N ARG A 83 -1.76 15.17 -2.58
CA ARG A 83 -0.69 14.87 -1.62
C ARG A 83 0.62 14.64 -2.35
N GLU A 84 1.72 15.17 -1.84
CA GLU A 84 3.09 14.89 -2.31
C GLU A 84 3.67 13.57 -1.77
#